data_AF-A0A2K3J146-F1
#
_entry.id   AF-A0A2K3J146-F1
#
_cell.length_a   1.000
_cell.length_b   1.000
_cell.length_c   1.000
_cell.angle_alpha   90.00
_cell.angle_beta   90.00
_cell.angle_gamma   90.00
#
_symmetry.space_group_name_H-M   'P 1'
#
loop_
_entity.id
_entity.type
_entity.pdbx_description
1 polymer ?
#
loop_
_entity_poly.entity_id
_entity_poly.type
_entity_poly.pdbx_seq_one_letter_code
_entity_poly.pdbx_strand_id
1 'polypeptide(L)'
;MSILKHPERLIRHYKFSRRKDKFDQLARNIIYKALENRMSISKAIGLANISRSTFERWMKKGENPKYTDYHIFRNKVEEIRADNEAESLEILRTVQSGDYKITETRVVISEEKGKTVTTIVKKAAPNWQAAAWYLERCCTGYELKPYQENNNRSPEEIALEIMSTIGEIENTVPDE
;
A
#
# COMPACT_ATOMS: atom_id res chain seq x y z
N MET A 1 19.41 -14.86 -34.79
CA MET A 1 18.67 -14.02 -33.82
C MET A 1 17.34 -13.62 -34.42
N SER A 2 16.32 -13.45 -33.57
CA SER A 2 15.03 -12.77 -33.80
C SER A 2 13.78 -13.68 -33.77
N ILE A 3 13.52 -14.25 -32.59
CA ILE A 3 12.20 -14.75 -32.17
C ILE A 3 11.67 -13.81 -31.09
N LEU A 4 11.61 -12.51 -31.35
CA LEU A 4 11.00 -11.54 -30.44
C LEU A 4 10.36 -10.40 -31.24
N LYS A 5 9.40 -10.71 -32.12
CA LYS A 5 8.63 -9.66 -32.79
C LYS A 5 7.30 -9.33 -32.14
N HIS A 6 6.65 -10.23 -31.39
CA HIS A 6 5.36 -9.90 -30.73
C HIS A 6 5.11 -10.74 -29.45
N PRO A 7 5.50 -10.27 -28.25
CA PRO A 7 5.15 -10.96 -26.99
C PRO A 7 3.62 -11.00 -26.75
N GLU A 8 2.87 -10.05 -27.32
CA GLU A 8 1.42 -9.97 -27.20
C GLU A 8 0.67 -11.13 -27.88
N ARG A 9 1.28 -11.77 -28.88
CA ARG A 9 0.69 -12.94 -29.57
C ARG A 9 0.80 -14.22 -28.76
N LEU A 10 1.79 -14.33 -27.86
CA LEU A 10 1.92 -15.47 -26.95
C LEU A 10 0.84 -15.44 -25.85
N ILE A 11 0.36 -14.26 -25.47
CA ILE A 11 -0.64 -14.08 -24.41
C ILE A 11 -2.05 -14.48 -24.91
N ARG A 12 -2.36 -14.32 -26.20
CA ARG A 12 -3.70 -14.63 -26.76
C ARG A 12 -3.97 -16.11 -27.06
N HIS A 13 -2.93 -16.96 -27.09
CA HIS A 13 -3.06 -18.37 -27.47
C HIS A 13 -2.82 -19.38 -26.36
N TYR A 14 -2.53 -18.93 -25.13
CA TYR A 14 -2.67 -19.81 -23.97
C TYR A 14 -4.16 -19.96 -23.66
N LYS A 15 -4.80 -20.92 -24.34
CA LYS A 15 -6.19 -21.31 -24.14
C LYS A 15 -6.47 -21.38 -22.63
N PHE A 16 -7.31 -20.47 -22.11
CA PHE A 16 -7.99 -20.54 -20.80
C PHE A 16 -9.01 -21.70 -20.84
N SER A 17 -8.54 -22.89 -21.18
CA SER A 17 -9.33 -24.09 -21.40
C SER A 17 -9.62 -24.70 -20.03
N ARG A 18 -10.81 -24.36 -19.51
CA ARG A 18 -11.42 -24.82 -18.24
C ARG A 18 -10.85 -24.16 -16.98
N ARG A 19 -11.74 -23.58 -16.18
CA ARG A 19 -11.43 -23.13 -14.81
C ARG A 19 -10.94 -24.32 -14.01
N LYS A 20 -9.85 -24.14 -13.26
CA LYS A 20 -9.30 -25.19 -12.41
C LYS A 20 -10.06 -25.20 -11.08
N ASP A 21 -10.99 -26.13 -10.93
CA ASP A 21 -11.73 -26.31 -9.67
C ASP A 21 -11.03 -27.27 -8.70
N LYS A 22 -10.07 -28.06 -9.22
CA LYS A 22 -9.25 -28.98 -8.42
C LYS A 22 -8.15 -28.21 -7.70
N PHE A 23 -7.77 -28.72 -6.53
CA PHE A 23 -6.70 -28.18 -5.70
C PHE A 23 -5.32 -28.41 -6.31
N ASP A 24 -5.03 -27.63 -7.34
CA ASP A 24 -3.88 -27.75 -8.22
C ASP A 24 -2.65 -27.03 -7.65
N GLN A 25 -1.49 -27.69 -7.68
CA GLN A 25 -0.22 -27.13 -7.21
C GLN A 25 0.19 -25.89 -7.99
N LEU A 26 -0.03 -25.88 -9.32
CA LEU A 26 0.32 -24.71 -10.13
C LEU A 26 -0.50 -23.48 -9.73
N ALA A 27 -1.81 -23.65 -9.51
CA ALA A 27 -2.68 -22.57 -9.05
C ALA A 27 -2.24 -22.04 -7.67
N ARG A 28 -1.89 -22.92 -6.73
CA ARG A 28 -1.32 -22.53 -5.42
C ARG A 28 -0.05 -21.69 -5.58
N ASN A 29 0.89 -22.16 -6.40
CA ASN A 29 2.16 -21.47 -6.61
C ASN A 29 1.97 -20.08 -7.25
N ILE A 30 1.04 -19.95 -8.21
CA ILE A 30 0.70 -18.65 -8.80
C ILE A 30 0.13 -17.72 -7.73
N ILE A 31 -0.75 -18.21 -6.87
CA ILE A 31 -1.32 -17.42 -5.77
C ILE A 31 -0.23 -16.95 -4.81
N TYR A 32 0.64 -17.86 -4.33
CA TYR A 32 1.74 -17.48 -3.44
C TYR A 32 2.62 -16.42 -4.07
N LYS A 33 3.05 -16.63 -5.32
CA LYS A 33 3.92 -15.67 -6.02
C LYS A 33 3.24 -14.32 -6.22
N ALA A 34 1.95 -14.29 -6.55
CA ALA A 34 1.22 -13.03 -6.68
C ALA A 34 1.11 -12.29 -5.34
N LEU A 35 0.83 -13.01 -4.25
CA LEU A 35 0.74 -12.42 -2.91
C LEU A 35 2.10 -11.96 -2.36
N GLU A 36 3.17 -12.71 -2.60
CA GLU A 36 4.57 -12.31 -2.31
C GLU A 36 4.94 -11.01 -3.04
N ASN A 37 4.36 -10.76 -4.22
CA ASN A 37 4.50 -9.51 -4.97
C ASN A 37 3.43 -8.47 -4.59
N ARG A 38 2.81 -8.59 -3.40
CA ARG A 38 1.83 -7.66 -2.82
C ARG A 38 0.61 -7.39 -3.70
N MET A 39 0.24 -8.34 -4.57
CA MET A 39 -1.00 -8.25 -5.34
C MET A 39 -2.21 -8.55 -4.45
N SER A 40 -3.36 -7.97 -4.78
CA SER A 40 -4.61 -8.30 -4.09
C SER A 40 -5.02 -9.76 -4.35
N ILE A 41 -5.74 -10.36 -3.39
CA ILE A 41 -6.28 -11.73 -3.51
C ILE A 41 -7.08 -11.89 -4.80
N SER A 42 -7.92 -10.90 -5.15
CA SER A 42 -8.71 -10.91 -6.40
C SER A 42 -7.82 -11.04 -7.64
N LYS A 43 -6.70 -10.31 -7.69
CA LYS A 43 -5.75 -10.37 -8.81
C LYS A 43 -4.99 -11.70 -8.83
N ALA A 44 -4.55 -12.19 -7.66
CA ALA A 44 -3.87 -13.47 -7.52
C ALA A 44 -4.75 -14.64 -8.00
N ILE A 45 -6.03 -14.65 -7.59
CA ILE A 45 -7.04 -15.62 -8.02
C ILE A 45 -7.28 -15.54 -9.54
N GLY A 46 -7.38 -14.32 -10.08
CA GLY A 46 -7.53 -14.10 -11.52
C GLY A 46 -6.36 -14.64 -12.33
N LEU A 47 -5.12 -14.43 -11.87
CA LEU A 47 -3.92 -14.98 -12.49
C LEU A 47 -3.87 -16.51 -12.42
N ALA A 48 -4.31 -17.09 -11.30
CA ALA A 48 -4.38 -18.54 -11.12
C ALA A 48 -5.53 -19.20 -11.90
N ASN A 49 -6.41 -18.40 -12.53
CA ASN A 49 -7.60 -18.87 -13.25
C ASN A 49 -8.52 -19.75 -12.38
N ILE A 50 -8.73 -19.37 -11.13
CA ILE A 50 -9.70 -20.00 -10.23
C ILE A 50 -10.80 -19.00 -9.88
N SER A 51 -11.96 -19.50 -9.44
CA SER A 51 -13.03 -18.61 -8.96
C SER A 51 -12.76 -18.16 -7.53
N ARG A 52 -13.33 -17.01 -7.13
CA ARG A 52 -13.30 -16.55 -5.74
C ARG A 52 -13.87 -17.60 -4.77
N SER A 53 -15.01 -18.20 -5.13
CA SER A 53 -15.64 -19.26 -4.33
C SER A 53 -14.77 -20.51 -4.21
N THR A 54 -13.98 -20.85 -5.24
CA THR A 54 -13.02 -21.96 -5.20
C THR A 54 -11.91 -21.68 -4.19
N PHE A 55 -11.34 -20.47 -4.23
CA PHE A 55 -10.32 -20.03 -3.28
C PHE A 55 -10.86 -20.02 -1.84
N GLU A 56 -12.02 -19.41 -1.60
CA GLU A 56 -12.66 -19.36 -0.28
C GLU A 56 -12.95 -20.76 0.26
N ARG A 57 -13.38 -21.68 -0.60
CA ARG A 57 -13.57 -23.08 -0.22
C ARG A 57 -12.25 -23.74 0.19
N TRP A 58 -11.15 -23.46 -0.49
CA TRP A 58 -9.84 -23.99 -0.13
C TRP A 58 -9.36 -23.43 1.21
N MET A 59 -9.50 -22.12 1.43
CA MET A 59 -9.18 -21.45 2.70
C MET A 59 -10.01 -22.02 3.84
N LYS A 60 -11.34 -22.13 3.67
CA LYS A 60 -12.25 -22.70 4.67
C LYS A 60 -11.93 -24.16 4.98
N LYS A 61 -11.62 -24.97 3.95
CA LYS A 61 -11.22 -26.38 4.17
C LYS A 61 -9.90 -26.49 4.93
N GLY A 62 -8.99 -25.54 4.74
CA GLY A 62 -7.72 -25.45 5.45
C GLY A 62 -7.82 -25.04 6.92
N GLU A 63 -8.98 -24.61 7.41
CA GLU A 63 -9.20 -24.37 8.85
C GLU A 63 -9.07 -25.66 9.66
N ASN A 64 -9.37 -26.81 9.05
CA ASN A 64 -9.27 -28.10 9.70
C ASN A 64 -7.91 -28.76 9.40
N PRO A 65 -7.06 -29.01 10.42
CA PRO A 65 -5.73 -29.61 10.25
C PRO A 65 -5.74 -31.01 9.61
N LYS A 66 -6.89 -31.72 9.65
CA LYS A 66 -7.05 -33.03 8.99
C LYS A 66 -6.85 -32.95 7.47
N TYR A 67 -7.09 -31.80 6.85
CA TYR A 67 -6.86 -31.60 5.42
C TYR A 67 -5.49 -30.95 5.19
N THR A 68 -4.43 -31.73 5.41
CA THR A 68 -3.03 -31.25 5.50
C THR A 68 -2.64 -30.30 4.36
N ASP A 69 -2.89 -30.64 3.09
CA ASP A 69 -2.49 -29.77 1.97
C ASP A 69 -3.26 -28.44 1.95
N TYR A 70 -4.55 -28.44 2.32
CA TYR A 70 -5.36 -27.23 2.41
C TYR A 70 -4.95 -26.39 3.61
N HIS A 71 -4.59 -27.04 4.72
CA HIS A 71 -4.12 -26.40 5.92
C HIS A 71 -2.78 -25.70 5.69
N ILE A 72 -1.82 -26.40 5.04
CA ILE A 72 -0.54 -25.82 4.62
C ILE A 72 -0.78 -24.62 3.70
N PHE A 73 -1.69 -24.76 2.72
CA PHE A 73 -2.02 -23.65 1.81
C PHE A 73 -2.59 -22.44 2.55
N ARG A 74 -3.57 -22.65 3.44
CA ARG A 74 -4.16 -21.57 4.24
C ARG A 74 -3.09 -20.88 5.08
N ASN A 75 -2.30 -21.64 5.82
CA ASN A 75 -1.27 -21.08 6.70
C ASN A 75 -0.25 -20.28 5.89
N LYS A 76 0.16 -20.78 4.72
CA LYS A 76 1.11 -20.04 3.87
C LYS A 76 0.52 -18.74 3.33
N VAL A 77 -0.76 -18.74 2.93
CA VAL A 77 -1.46 -17.52 2.51
C VAL A 77 -1.54 -16.51 3.65
N GLU A 78 -1.92 -16.93 4.85
CA GLU A 78 -2.02 -16.03 6.01
C GLU A 78 -0.65 -15.52 6.47
N GLU A 79 0.40 -16.35 6.43
CA GLU A 79 1.77 -15.94 6.71
C GLU A 79 2.21 -14.82 5.75
N ILE A 80 2.05 -15.01 4.44
CA ILE A 80 2.41 -13.98 3.44
C ILE A 80 1.60 -12.69 3.67
N ARG A 81 0.32 -12.80 4.07
CA ARG A 81 -0.51 -11.63 4.37
C ARG A 81 0.00 -10.87 5.59
N ALA A 82 0.35 -11.59 6.66
CA ALA A 82 0.91 -11.01 7.87
C ALA A 82 2.26 -10.34 7.60
N ASP A 83 3.12 -10.96 6.80
CA ASP A 83 4.42 -10.38 6.40
C ASP A 83 4.24 -9.09 5.60
N ASN A 84 3.35 -9.09 4.61
CA ASN A 84 3.04 -7.92 3.81
C ASN A 84 2.43 -6.78 4.65
N GLU A 85 1.58 -7.12 5.62
CA GLU A 85 1.01 -6.16 6.57
C GLU A 85 2.11 -5.55 7.45
N ALA A 86 2.93 -6.39 8.08
CA ALA A 86 4.03 -5.95 8.94
C ALA A 86 5.02 -5.04 8.19
N GLU A 87 5.42 -5.41 6.97
CA GLU A 87 6.32 -4.59 6.17
C GLU A 87 5.66 -3.27 5.74
N SER A 88 4.35 -3.25 5.48
CA SER A 88 3.62 -2.00 5.18
C SER A 88 3.55 -1.08 6.39
N LEU A 89 3.33 -1.63 7.59
CA LEU A 89 3.38 -0.89 8.85
C LEU A 89 4.78 -0.34 9.13
N GLU A 90 5.83 -1.09 8.83
CA GLU A 90 7.21 -0.64 9.02
C GLU A 90 7.57 0.51 8.07
N ILE A 91 7.09 0.47 6.82
CA ILE A 91 7.21 1.60 5.88
C ILE A 91 6.54 2.85 6.47
N LEU A 92 5.32 2.73 6.99
CA LEU A 92 4.60 3.85 7.60
C LEU A 92 5.32 4.37 8.85
N ARG A 93 5.81 3.48 9.71
CA ARG A 93 6.57 3.84 10.91
C ARG A 93 7.85 4.59 10.57
N THR A 94 8.58 4.12 9.55
CA THR A 94 9.81 4.76 9.04
C THR A 94 9.53 6.16 8.49
N VAL A 95 8.42 6.33 7.78
CA VAL A 95 8.01 7.65 7.30
C VAL A 95 7.46 8.53 8.43
N GLN A 96 6.85 7.96 9.46
CA GLN A 96 6.38 8.74 10.61
C GLN A 96 7.55 9.23 11.49
N SER A 97 8.59 8.44 11.67
CA SER A 97 9.73 8.80 12.53
C SER A 97 10.57 9.96 11.99
N GLY A 98 10.42 10.31 10.72
CA GLY A 98 11.24 11.36 10.11
C GLY A 98 12.63 10.88 9.68
N ASP A 99 12.96 9.59 9.85
CA ASP A 99 14.29 9.04 9.52
C ASP A 99 14.56 8.88 8.01
N TYR A 100 13.72 9.46 7.16
CA TYR A 100 13.99 9.59 5.74
C TYR A 100 14.95 10.75 5.50
N LYS A 101 16.25 10.45 5.41
CA LYS A 101 17.27 11.43 4.99
C LYS A 101 17.03 11.85 3.53
N ILE A 102 16.25 12.91 3.32
CA ILE A 102 16.22 13.66 2.05
C ILE A 102 17.38 14.64 2.10
N THR A 103 18.46 14.36 1.38
CA THR A 103 19.60 15.27 1.27
C THR A 103 19.59 15.94 -0.10
N GLU A 104 19.40 17.26 -0.12
CA GLU A 104 19.51 18.12 -1.28
C GLU A 104 20.99 18.40 -1.60
N THR A 105 21.35 18.48 -2.89
CA THR A 105 22.67 18.98 -3.33
C THR A 105 22.48 20.32 -4.03
N ARG A 106 23.20 21.34 -3.57
CA ARG A 106 23.42 22.60 -4.32
C ARG A 106 24.84 22.60 -4.86
N VAL A 107 24.97 22.96 -6.14
CA VAL A 107 26.26 23.21 -6.78
C VAL A 107 26.45 24.73 -6.80
N VAL A 108 27.46 25.25 -6.12
CA VAL A 108 27.91 26.63 -6.29
C VAL A 108 29.23 26.57 -7.05
N ILE A 109 29.25 27.14 -8.25
CA ILE A 109 30.47 27.29 -9.04
C ILE A 109 30.98 28.71 -8.76
N SER A 110 32.17 28.85 -8.17
CA SER A 110 32.94 30.08 -8.22
C SER A 110 34.15 29.88 -9.13
N GLU A 111 34.55 30.95 -9.83
CA GLU A 111 35.48 30.91 -10.95
C GLU A 111 36.94 30.63 -10.56
N GLU A 112 37.28 30.55 -9.26
CA GLU A 112 38.64 30.92 -8.82
C GLU A 112 39.39 29.93 -7.92
N LYS A 113 39.35 28.63 -8.22
CA LYS A 113 40.20 27.55 -7.63
C LYS A 113 39.56 26.76 -6.47
N GLY A 114 39.16 25.53 -6.81
CA GLY A 114 39.24 24.32 -5.97
C GLY A 114 38.25 24.19 -4.81
N LYS A 115 37.37 23.17 -4.88
CA LYS A 115 37.11 22.25 -3.74
C LYS A 115 36.20 21.06 -4.09
N THR A 116 36.31 20.07 -3.21
CA THR A 116 35.88 18.66 -3.24
C THR A 116 34.39 18.44 -3.50
N VAL A 117 34.10 17.39 -4.28
CA VAL A 117 32.75 16.93 -4.64
C VAL A 117 32.25 15.90 -3.63
N THR A 118 31.11 16.15 -3.00
CA THR A 118 30.42 15.18 -2.14
C THR A 118 29.43 14.37 -2.98
N THR A 119 29.55 13.05 -2.96
CA THR A 119 28.59 12.13 -3.59
C THR A 119 27.58 11.65 -2.54
N ILE A 120 26.29 11.90 -2.77
CA ILE A 120 25.19 11.40 -1.93
C ILE A 120 24.28 10.54 -2.80
N VAL A 121 24.00 9.32 -2.34
CA VAL A 121 23.15 8.33 -3.00
C VAL A 121 21.68 8.65 -2.70
N LYS A 122 20.89 8.93 -3.74
CA LYS A 122 19.44 9.10 -3.63
C LYS A 122 18.78 7.74 -3.32
N LYS A 123 18.18 7.59 -2.14
CA LYS A 123 17.06 6.66 -1.98
C LYS A 123 15.80 7.49 -1.89
N ALA A 124 14.88 7.31 -2.83
CA ALA A 124 13.54 7.87 -2.72
C ALA A 124 12.94 7.41 -1.39
N ALA A 125 12.19 8.29 -0.72
CA ALA A 125 11.39 7.87 0.43
C ALA A 125 10.56 6.64 0.01
N PRO A 126 10.48 5.59 0.85
CA PRO A 126 9.63 4.46 0.55
C PRO A 126 8.21 4.99 0.30
N ASN A 127 7.54 4.45 -0.72
CA ASN A 127 6.23 4.94 -1.15
C ASN A 127 5.17 4.56 -0.09
N TRP A 128 5.09 5.38 0.95
CA TRP A 128 4.20 5.18 2.09
C TRP A 128 2.73 5.23 1.67
N GLN A 129 2.38 5.97 0.63
CA GLN A 129 1.03 6.02 0.08
C GLN A 129 0.63 4.65 -0.46
N ALA A 130 1.54 3.97 -1.16
CA ALA A 130 1.30 2.60 -1.63
C ALA A 130 1.15 1.60 -0.47
N ALA A 131 1.92 1.76 0.61
CA ALA A 131 1.80 0.94 1.82
C ALA A 131 0.47 1.18 2.55
N ALA A 132 0.07 2.44 2.74
CA ALA A 132 -1.22 2.82 3.32
C ALA A 132 -2.39 2.27 2.50
N TRP A 133 -2.38 2.46 1.19
CA TRP A 133 -3.41 1.91 0.30
C TRP A 133 -3.46 0.38 0.29
N TYR A 134 -2.33 -0.29 0.47
CA TYR A 134 -2.34 -1.75 0.63
C TYR A 134 -3.09 -2.13 1.91
N LEU A 135 -2.78 -1.51 3.04
CA LEU A 135 -3.45 -1.77 4.32
C LEU A 135 -4.95 -1.51 4.23
N GLU A 136 -5.37 -0.36 3.69
CA GLU A 136 -6.79 0.00 3.50
C GLU A 136 -7.58 -1.04 2.68
N ARG A 137 -6.95 -1.66 1.68
CA ARG A 137 -7.64 -2.57 0.74
C ARG A 137 -7.54 -4.04 1.12
N CYS A 138 -6.50 -4.43 1.85
CA CYS A 138 -6.16 -5.84 2.09
C CYS A 138 -6.31 -6.26 3.56
N CYS A 139 -6.30 -5.30 4.50
CA CYS A 139 -6.32 -5.54 5.93
C CYS A 139 -7.53 -4.84 6.57
N THR A 140 -8.37 -5.61 7.27
CA THR A 140 -9.53 -5.07 7.99
C THR A 140 -9.07 -4.26 9.20
N GLY A 141 -9.70 -3.11 9.45
CA GLY A 141 -9.39 -2.27 10.61
C GLY A 141 -8.42 -1.11 10.34
N TYR A 142 -7.83 -1.03 9.15
CA TYR A 142 -7.04 0.12 8.68
C TYR A 142 -7.81 1.02 7.71
N GLU A 143 -9.12 0.81 7.60
CA GLU A 143 -10.00 1.63 6.80
C GLU A 143 -9.93 3.07 7.30
N LEU A 144 -9.55 4.00 6.41
CA LEU A 144 -9.71 5.43 6.66
C LEU A 144 -11.20 5.67 6.94
N LYS A 145 -11.54 5.90 8.20
CA LYS A 145 -12.85 6.44 8.53
C LYS A 145 -12.93 7.81 7.85
N PRO A 146 -14.02 8.13 7.15
CA PRO A 146 -14.20 9.48 6.63
C PRO A 146 -13.98 10.43 7.80
N TYR A 147 -13.09 11.41 7.60
CA TYR A 147 -12.85 12.45 8.59
C TYR A 147 -14.20 13.08 8.91
N GLN A 148 -14.75 12.76 10.07
CA GLN A 148 -15.93 13.43 10.60
C GLN A 148 -15.40 14.63 11.34
N GLU A 149 -15.39 15.75 10.64
CA GLU A 149 -15.22 17.05 11.27
C GLU A 149 -16.35 17.16 12.31
N ASN A 150 -16.02 16.99 13.60
CA ASN A 150 -16.96 17.17 14.71
C ASN A 150 -17.26 18.67 14.85
N ASN A 151 -17.92 19.25 13.84
CA ASN A 151 -18.49 20.60 13.91
C ASN A 151 -19.81 20.53 14.69
N ASN A 152 -19.75 20.03 15.94
CA ASN A 152 -20.86 20.17 16.90
C ASN A 152 -20.99 21.61 17.43
N ARG A 153 -20.19 22.55 16.91
CA ARG A 153 -20.34 23.96 17.21
C ARG A 153 -21.47 24.54 16.37
N SER A 154 -22.45 25.13 17.03
CA SER A 154 -23.49 25.89 16.34
C SER A 154 -22.83 27.02 15.53
N PRO A 155 -23.30 27.34 14.31
CA PRO A 155 -22.86 28.52 13.57
C PRO A 155 -22.88 29.81 14.41
N GLU A 156 -23.77 29.87 15.40
CA GLU A 156 -23.89 30.97 16.35
C GLU A 156 -22.70 31.07 17.32
N GLU A 157 -22.17 29.93 17.80
CA GLU A 157 -21.01 29.89 18.69
C GLU A 157 -19.74 30.35 17.96
N ILE A 158 -19.60 29.93 16.70
CA ILE A 158 -18.50 30.34 15.82
C ILE A 158 -18.59 31.85 15.54
N ALA A 159 -19.79 32.36 15.27
CA ALA A 159 -20.00 33.79 15.04
C ALA A 159 -19.68 34.64 16.27
N LEU A 160 -20.04 34.17 17.48
CA LEU A 160 -19.73 34.84 18.74
C LEU A 160 -18.22 34.85 19.03
N GLU A 161 -17.52 33.75 18.78
CA GLU A 161 -16.06 33.66 18.94
C GLU A 161 -15.35 34.62 17.98
N ILE A 162 -15.76 34.67 16.71
CA ILE A 162 -15.22 35.61 15.73
C ILE A 162 -15.46 37.07 16.15
N MET A 163 -16.68 37.42 16.58
CA MET A 163 -17.01 38.77 17.02
C MET A 163 -16.25 39.19 18.29
N SER A 164 -16.08 38.27 19.25
CA SER A 164 -15.26 38.50 20.44
C SER A 164 -13.80 38.78 20.06
N THR A 165 -13.25 37.98 19.15
CA THR A 165 -11.86 38.12 18.71
C THR A 165 -11.63 39.43 17.95
N ILE A 166 -12.57 39.84 17.09
CA ILE A 166 -12.49 41.13 16.38
C ILE A 166 -12.57 42.30 17.37
N GLY A 167 -13.45 42.24 18.36
CA GLY A 167 -13.55 43.28 19.40
C GLY A 167 -12.28 43.40 20.26
N GLU A 168 -11.58 42.29 20.53
CA GLU A 168 -10.29 42.31 21.22
C GLU A 168 -9.16 42.93 20.37
N ILE A 169 -9.21 42.71 19.05
CA ILE A 169 -8.26 43.30 18.10
C ILE A 169 -8.49 44.81 17.96
N GLU A 170 -9.74 45.28 17.91
CA GLU A 170 -10.05 46.72 17.84
C GLU A 170 -9.61 47.49 19.09
N ASN A 171 -9.65 46.87 20.28
CA ASN A 171 -9.20 47.49 21.53
C ASN A 171 -7.67 47.46 21.75
N THR A 172 -6.90 46.86 20.84
CA THR A 172 -5.43 46.77 20.94
C THR A 172 -4.69 47.64 19.91
N VAL A 173 -5.41 48.35 19.05
CA VAL A 173 -4.84 49.38 18.17
C VAL A 173 -4.85 50.71 18.92
N PRO A 174 -3.69 51.30 19.26
CA PRO A 174 -3.66 52.63 19.88
C PRO A 174 -4.12 53.66 18.86
N ASP A 175 -5.02 54.56 19.27
CA ASP A 175 -5.35 55.75 18.49
C ASP A 175 -4.07 56.57 18.26
N GLU A 176 -3.67 56.74 16.99
CA GLU A 176 -2.59 57.65 16.58
C GLU A 176 -2.98 59.13 16.71
#